data_AF-A0A0R1UR84-F1
#
_entry.id   AF-A0A0R1UR84-F1
#
_cell.length_a   1.000
_cell.length_b   1.000
_cell.length_c   1.000
_cell.angle_alpha   90.00
_cell.angle_beta   90.00
_cell.angle_gamma   90.00
#
_symmetry.space_group_name_H-M   'P 1'
#
loop_
_entity.id
_entity.type
_entity.pdbx_description
1 polymer ?
#
loop_
_entity_poly.entity_id
_entity_poly.type
_entity_poly.pdbx_seq_one_letter_code
_entity_poly.pdbx_strand_id
1 'polypeptide(L)'
;MTKLLHPTLQGLFRIGLFDFYALLAVGVCTIVKVPDQVLTILWSLLAIIFMVSALVTLSGICLAKLYREFEAISIFVLQAGLAALMLAAIL
;
A
#
# COMPACT_ATOMS: atom_id res chain seq x y z
N MET A 1 0.24 -20.63 -7.94
CA MET A 1 -0.17 -20.06 -6.63
C MET A 1 1.00 -19.83 -5.65
N THR A 2 2.22 -20.29 -5.93
CA THR A 2 3.41 -20.10 -5.06
C THR A 2 4.05 -18.69 -5.13
N LYS A 3 3.84 -17.93 -6.21
CA LYS A 3 4.45 -16.60 -6.40
C LYS A 3 3.85 -15.47 -5.57
N LEU A 4 2.63 -15.65 -5.04
CA LEU A 4 1.95 -14.66 -4.18
C LEU A 4 2.42 -14.74 -2.73
N LEU A 5 2.79 -15.94 -2.25
CA LEU A 5 3.34 -16.17 -0.90
C LEU A 5 4.85 -15.95 -0.81
N HIS A 6 5.54 -16.00 -1.95
CA HIS A 6 6.97 -15.67 -2.07
C HIS A 6 7.16 -14.56 -3.12
N PRO A 7 6.74 -13.33 -2.82
CA PRO A 7 6.99 -12.21 -3.71
C PRO A 7 8.50 -11.98 -3.84
N THR A 8 8.97 -11.71 -5.06
CA THR A 8 10.34 -11.24 -5.28
C THR A 8 10.42 -9.75 -4.97
N LEU A 9 11.63 -9.24 -4.73
CA LEU A 9 11.85 -7.81 -4.48
C LEU A 9 11.30 -6.93 -5.61
N GLN A 10 11.49 -7.35 -6.88
CA GLN A 10 10.89 -6.66 -8.03
C GLN A 10 9.36 -6.65 -7.99
N GLY A 11 8.74 -7.72 -7.47
CA GLY A 11 7.30 -7.78 -7.24
C GLY A 11 6.85 -6.79 -6.18
N LEU A 12 7.57 -6.70 -5.05
CA LEU A 12 7.29 -5.72 -3.99
C LEU A 12 7.42 -4.28 -4.50
N PHE A 13 8.43 -3.98 -5.30
CA PHE A 13 8.58 -2.67 -5.93
C PHE A 13 7.40 -2.32 -6.85
N ARG A 14 6.88 -3.29 -7.62
CA ARG A 14 5.69 -3.07 -8.46
C ARG A 14 4.45 -2.79 -7.62
N ILE A 15 4.29 -3.49 -6.50
CA ILE A 15 3.20 -3.24 -5.54
C ILE A 15 3.33 -1.83 -4.95
N GLY A 16 4.52 -1.45 -4.47
CA GLY A 16 4.76 -0.11 -3.94
C GLY A 16 4.54 1.00 -4.96
N LEU A 17 4.90 0.78 -6.24
CA LEU A 17 4.59 1.71 -7.32
C LEU A 17 3.08 1.82 -7.56
N PHE A 18 2.36 0.71 -7.54
CA PHE A 18 0.91 0.71 -7.68
C PHE A 18 0.24 1.49 -6.54
N ASP A 19 0.67 1.26 -5.30
CA ASP A 19 0.18 1.99 -4.12
C ASP A 19 0.42 3.51 -4.26
N PHE A 20 1.59 3.91 -4.77
CA PHE A 20 1.91 5.31 -5.03
C PHE A 20 0.99 5.94 -6.09
N TYR A 21 0.75 5.24 -7.21
CA TYR A 21 -0.16 5.74 -8.24
C TYR A 21 -1.62 5.80 -7.76
N ALA A 22 -2.05 4.83 -6.95
CA ALA A 22 -3.38 4.84 -6.35
C ALA A 22 -3.54 6.05 -5.39
N LEU A 23 -2.53 6.32 -4.55
CA LEU A 23 -2.49 7.49 -3.68
C LEU A 23 -2.57 8.79 -4.50
N LEU A 24 -1.78 8.88 -5.57
CA LEU A 24 -1.75 10.05 -6.43
C LEU A 24 -3.10 10.27 -7.13
N ALA A 25 -3.77 9.21 -7.59
CA ALA A 25 -5.09 9.31 -8.19
C ALA A 25 -6.13 9.88 -7.20
N VAL A 26 -6.16 9.36 -5.97
CA VAL A 26 -7.05 9.89 -4.91
C VAL A 26 -6.68 11.33 -4.55
N GLY A 27 -5.39 11.65 -4.48
CA GLY A 27 -4.89 13.01 -4.27
C GLY A 27 -5.27 14.00 -5.39
N VAL A 28 -5.43 13.55 -6.63
CA VAL A 28 -5.98 14.39 -7.70
C VAL A 28 -7.49 14.58 -7.50
N CYS A 29 -8.22 13.55 -7.08
CA CYS A 29 -9.65 13.64 -6.81
C CYS A 29 -10.00 14.65 -5.71
N THR A 30 -9.13 14.86 -4.71
CA THR A 30 -9.33 15.90 -3.69
C THR A 30 -9.25 17.31 -4.27
N ILE A 31 -8.39 17.54 -5.27
CA ILE A 31 -8.22 18.84 -5.92
C ILE A 31 -9.38 19.14 -6.89
N VAL A 32 -9.87 18.11 -7.58
CA VAL A 32 -10.93 18.23 -8.62
C VAL A 32 -12.33 18.46 -8.02
N LYS A 33 -12.45 18.63 -6.69
CA LYS A 33 -13.73 18.83 -5.98
C LYS A 33 -14.75 17.73 -6.24
N VAL A 34 -14.30 16.48 -6.17
CA VAL A 34 -15.18 15.31 -6.18
C VAL A 34 -16.10 15.35 -4.95
N PRO A 35 -17.38 14.92 -5.04
CA PRO A 35 -18.29 14.91 -3.90
C PRO A 35 -17.72 14.17 -2.70
N ASP A 36 -17.89 14.71 -1.49
CA ASP A 36 -17.26 14.20 -0.26
C ASP A 36 -17.59 12.73 0.02
N GLN A 37 -18.82 12.29 -0.28
CA GLN A 37 -19.24 10.89 -0.12
C GLN A 37 -18.39 9.93 -0.97
N VAL A 38 -18.06 10.33 -2.20
CA VAL A 38 -17.22 9.55 -3.12
C VAL A 38 -15.77 9.61 -2.65
N LEU A 39 -15.32 10.76 -2.18
CA LEU A 39 -13.97 10.95 -1.64
C LEU A 39 -13.71 10.03 -0.44
N THR A 40 -14.66 9.95 0.51
CA THR A 40 -14.56 9.07 1.69
C THR A 40 -14.50 7.59 1.28
N ILE A 41 -15.29 7.18 0.29
CA ILE A 41 -15.24 5.81 -0.25
C ILE A 41 -13.86 5.53 -0.89
N LEU A 42 -13.33 6.47 -1.67
CA LEU A 42 -12.02 6.35 -2.31
C LEU A 42 -10.89 6.24 -1.29
N TRP A 43 -10.89 7.08 -0.25
CA TRP A 43 -9.93 7.00 0.86
C TRP A 43 -10.03 5.67 1.60
N SER A 44 -11.24 5.17 1.83
CA SER A 44 -11.47 3.86 2.48
C SER A 44 -10.94 2.70 1.64
N LEU A 45 -11.19 2.72 0.32
CA LEU A 45 -10.65 1.72 -0.61
C LEU A 45 -9.13 1.78 -0.65
N LEU A 46 -8.55 2.98 -0.66
CA LEU A 46 -7.11 3.16 -0.66
C LEU A 46 -6.47 2.60 0.62
N ALA A 47 -7.08 2.83 1.78
CA ALA A 47 -6.62 2.27 3.05
C ALA A 47 -6.60 0.73 3.02
N ILE A 48 -7.63 0.10 2.45
CA ILE A 48 -7.68 -1.36 2.28
C ILE A 48 -6.56 -1.85 1.35
N ILE A 49 -6.33 -1.17 0.22
CA ILE A 49 -5.26 -1.52 -0.72
C ILE A 49 -3.91 -1.46 -0.01
N PHE A 50 -3.60 -0.36 0.67
CA PHE A 50 -2.35 -0.19 1.41
C PHE A 50 -2.18 -1.25 2.51
N MET A 51 -3.26 -1.62 3.21
CA MET A 51 -3.23 -2.67 4.23
C MET A 51 -2.92 -4.05 3.62
N VAL A 52 -3.58 -4.40 2.51
CA VAL A 52 -3.31 -5.67 1.81
C VAL A 52 -1.89 -5.69 1.24
N SER A 53 -1.44 -4.60 0.62
CA SER A 53 -0.08 -4.44 0.13
C SER A 53 0.95 -4.62 1.25
N ALA A 54 0.73 -4.00 2.41
CA ALA A 54 1.59 -4.16 3.58
C ALA A 54 1.65 -5.62 4.08
N LEU A 55 0.52 -6.33 4.11
CA LEU A 55 0.47 -7.75 4.48
C LEU A 55 1.22 -8.64 3.47
N VAL A 56 1.10 -8.37 2.17
CA VAL A 56 1.87 -9.08 1.14
C VAL A 56 3.36 -8.80 1.30
N THR A 57 3.76 -7.56 1.54
CA THR A 57 5.17 -7.20 1.79
C THR A 57 5.70 -7.89 3.05
N LEU A 58 4.93 -7.90 4.13
CA LEU A 58 5.27 -8.63 5.37
C LEU A 58 5.45 -10.13 5.11
N SER A 59 4.55 -10.73 4.31
CA SER A 59 4.65 -12.13 3.92
C SER A 59 5.94 -12.40 3.13
N GLY A 60 6.35 -11.48 2.26
CA GLY A 60 7.62 -11.53 1.54
C GLY A 60 8.84 -11.46 2.47
N ILE A 61 8.84 -10.53 3.42
CA ILE A 61 9.92 -10.38 4.40
C ILE A 61 10.10 -11.68 5.20
N CYS A 62 8.99 -12.25 5.70
CA CYS A 62 9.01 -13.43 6.55
C CYS A 62 9.30 -14.74 5.78
N LEU A 63 8.59 -14.97 4.66
CA LEU A 63 8.62 -16.26 3.96
C LEU A 63 9.72 -16.34 2.89
N ALA A 64 9.99 -15.24 2.18
CA ALA A 64 11.02 -15.20 1.14
C ALA A 64 12.39 -14.71 1.67
N LYS A 65 12.54 -14.54 2.99
CA LYS A 65 13.78 -14.08 3.66
C LYS A 65 14.30 -12.74 3.13
N LEU A 66 13.40 -11.87 2.66
CA LEU A 66 13.72 -10.53 2.18
C LEU A 66 14.11 -9.55 3.30
N TYR A 67 14.16 -9.99 4.56
CA TYR A 67 14.65 -9.20 5.70
C TYR A 67 16.10 -8.72 5.55
N ARG A 68 16.89 -9.33 4.65
CA ARG A 68 18.27 -8.89 4.36
C ARG A 68 18.32 -7.71 3.39
N GLU A 69 17.21 -7.38 2.75
CA GLU A 69 17.13 -6.30 1.76
C GLU A 69 16.43 -5.11 2.40
N PHE A 70 17.20 -4.05 2.65
CA PHE A 70 16.71 -2.84 3.30
C PHE A 70 15.55 -2.19 2.52
N GLU A 71 15.54 -2.33 1.20
CA GLU A 71 14.49 -1.83 0.32
C GLU A 71 13.12 -2.43 0.67
N ALA A 72 13.05 -3.72 0.97
CA ALA A 72 11.80 -4.39 1.32
C ALA A 72 11.23 -3.86 2.66
N ILE A 73 12.12 -3.58 3.61
CA ILE A 73 11.76 -2.99 4.91
C ILE A 73 11.26 -1.55 4.71
N SER A 74 11.96 -0.74 3.90
CA SER A 74 11.53 0.63 3.59
C SER A 74 10.16 0.68 2.93
N ILE A 75 9.90 -0.21 1.96
CA ILE A 75 8.58 -0.33 1.31
C ILE A 75 7.51 -0.69 2.34
N PHE A 76 7.77 -1.67 3.21
CA PHE A 76 6.83 -2.07 4.25
C PHE A 76 6.51 -0.92 5.22
N VAL A 77 7.54 -0.21 5.71
CA VAL A 77 7.35 0.90 6.65
C VAL A 77 6.53 2.03 6.01
N LEU A 78 6.78 2.36 4.74
CA LEU A 78 6.00 3.35 4.01
C LEU A 78 4.54 2.90 3.83
N GLN A 79 4.31 1.65 3.42
CA GLN A 79 2.97 1.10 3.25
C GLN A 79 2.19 1.06 4.56
N ALA A 80 2.81 0.54 5.63
CA ALA A 80 2.19 0.43 6.95
C ALA A 80 1.92 1.81 7.57
N GLY A 81 2.87 2.75 7.46
CA GLY A 81 2.71 4.11 7.95
C GLY A 81 1.58 4.87 7.23
N LEU A 82 1.52 4.77 5.90
CA LEU A 82 0.46 5.38 5.11
C LEU A 82 -0.91 4.73 5.38
N ALA A 83 -0.96 3.40 5.50
CA ALA A 83 -2.18 2.69 5.89
C ALA A 83 -2.72 3.18 7.25
N ALA A 84 -1.84 3.28 8.26
CA ALA A 84 -2.22 3.74 9.59
C ALA A 84 -2.70 5.20 9.59
N LEU A 85 -2.02 6.07 8.83
CA LEU A 85 -2.41 7.47 8.68
C LEU A 85 -3.78 7.61 8.00
N MET A 86 -4.05 6.84 6.95
CA MET A 86 -5.35 6.83 6.28
C MET A 86 -6.46 6.30 7.20
N LEU A 87 -6.21 5.20 7.92
CA LEU A 87 -7.18 4.66 8.87
C LEU A 87 -7.50 5.67 9.98
N ALA A 88 -6.49 6.37 10.50
CA ALA A 88 -6.69 7.42 11.50
C ALA A 88 -7.42 8.67 10.97
N ALA A 89 -7.32 8.95 9.67
CA ALA A 89 -8.03 10.07 9.04
C ALA A 89 -9.51 9.74 8.72
N ILE A 90 -9.85 8.46 8.60
CA ILE A 90 -11.20 7.97 8.31
C ILE A 90 -12.03 7.80 9.60
N LEU A 91 -11.37 7.48 10.71
CA LEU A 91 -11.96 7.14 12.02
C LEU A 91 -12.22 8.39 12.87
#